data_AF-A0A838D5P7-F1
#
_entry.id   AF-A0A838D5P7-F1
#
_cell.length_a   1.000
_cell.length_b   1.000
_cell.length_c   1.000
_cell.angle_alpha   90.00
_cell.angle_beta   90.00
_cell.angle_gamma   90.00
#
_symmetry.space_group_name_H-M   'P 1'
#
loop_
_entity.id
_entity.type
_entity.pdbx_description
1 polymer ?
#
loop_
_entity_poly.entity_id
_entity_poly.type
_entity_poly.pdbx_seq_one_letter_code
_entity_poly.pdbx_strand_id
1 'polypeptide(L)'
;MVSIFFQNPSSFSQLTNDSQDLQTTKTNISEIFVLPFNDTNNDRRNPVEYVFDDPKVNNWIISIYNNLSYYNSNDSKTIIKIKEAPPSEKFIELMLFGDQTKRFIVSVNTNETGYMRMYENNQNGWSTDGPVTVSHANVQGLSVTNGKRIVLDKLGLNGFDVGSIDVYGKDESSMPNSTYGGSIQFEVLSGNLSESILYYMPLVMIVGVGGTVIFLLFWKKRN
;
A
#
# COMPACT_ATOMS: atom_id res chain seq x y z
N MET A 1 33.99 -47.57 -23.92
CA MET A 1 33.33 -46.55 -23.09
C MET A 1 32.09 -46.10 -23.84
N VAL A 2 30.91 -46.35 -23.28
CA VAL A 2 29.63 -46.00 -23.91
C VAL A 2 29.25 -44.60 -23.42
N SER A 3 29.30 -43.61 -24.31
CA SER A 3 28.91 -42.24 -24.03
C SER A 3 27.46 -42.06 -24.46
N ILE A 4 26.56 -41.93 -23.49
CA ILE A 4 25.14 -41.73 -23.73
C ILE A 4 24.93 -40.21 -23.92
N PHE A 5 24.60 -39.81 -25.14
CA PHE A 5 24.21 -38.44 -25.45
C PHE A 5 22.73 -38.25 -25.06
N PHE A 6 22.47 -37.36 -24.10
CA PHE A 6 21.12 -36.84 -23.89
C PHE A 6 20.88 -35.70 -24.89
N GLN A 7 19.93 -35.92 -25.79
CA GLN A 7 19.35 -34.86 -26.64
C GLN A 7 18.42 -34.00 -25.77
N ASN A 8 18.70 -32.71 -25.66
CA ASN A 8 17.72 -31.71 -25.22
C ASN A 8 16.93 -31.26 -26.46
N PRO A 9 15.60 -31.44 -26.51
CA PRO A 9 14.81 -30.94 -27.63
C PRO A 9 14.47 -29.45 -27.43
N SER A 10 14.80 -28.67 -28.46
CA SER A 10 14.04 -27.55 -29.07
C SER A 10 13.33 -26.54 -28.16
N SER A 11 13.72 -25.25 -28.14
CA SER A 11 13.39 -24.17 -29.10
C SER A 11 12.17 -23.31 -28.69
N PHE A 12 12.39 -21.99 -28.71
CA PHE A 12 11.43 -20.86 -28.75
C PHE A 12 10.48 -20.62 -27.56
N SER A 13 10.63 -19.43 -26.95
CA SER A 13 9.70 -18.32 -27.21
C SER A 13 10.23 -17.00 -26.60
N GLN A 14 10.44 -16.03 -27.48
CA GLN A 14 10.55 -14.61 -27.18
C GLN A 14 9.19 -14.13 -26.64
N LEU A 15 9.14 -13.65 -25.40
CA LEU A 15 7.95 -13.05 -24.80
C LEU A 15 8.30 -11.65 -24.32
N THR A 16 7.85 -10.69 -25.11
CA THR A 16 7.69 -9.28 -24.76
C THR A 16 6.46 -9.13 -23.86
N ASN A 17 6.68 -8.83 -22.57
CA ASN A 17 5.92 -7.89 -21.74
C ASN A 17 6.47 -8.01 -20.32
N ASP A 18 7.19 -6.96 -19.91
CA ASP A 18 7.88 -6.85 -18.64
C ASP A 18 6.86 -6.50 -17.54
N SER A 19 6.05 -7.47 -17.13
CA SER A 19 5.39 -7.44 -15.83
C SER A 19 6.35 -8.10 -14.85
N GLN A 20 7.08 -7.29 -14.08
CA GLN A 20 7.88 -7.81 -12.97
C GLN A 20 6.97 -8.58 -12.03
N ASP A 21 7.28 -9.87 -11.82
CA ASP A 21 6.47 -10.79 -11.03
C ASP A 21 6.64 -10.45 -9.54
N LEU A 22 5.92 -9.42 -9.09
CA LEU A 22 5.91 -9.00 -7.69
C LEU A 22 5.31 -10.10 -6.83
N GLN A 23 5.93 -10.39 -5.69
CA GLN A 23 5.35 -11.34 -4.75
C GLN A 23 4.11 -10.73 -4.11
N THR A 24 2.93 -11.15 -4.61
CA THR A 24 1.63 -10.65 -4.14
C THR A 24 0.85 -11.73 -3.41
N THR A 25 0.19 -11.36 -2.32
CA THR A 25 -0.84 -12.17 -1.65
C THR A 25 -2.14 -11.37 -1.63
N LYS A 26 -3.21 -11.92 -2.23
CA LYS A 26 -4.50 -11.23 -2.36
C LYS A 26 -5.63 -12.00 -1.67
N THR A 27 -6.55 -11.27 -1.06
CA THR A 27 -7.86 -11.73 -0.59
C THR A 27 -8.95 -10.83 -1.19
N ASN A 28 -10.20 -11.05 -0.82
CA ASN A 28 -11.31 -10.18 -1.24
C ASN A 28 -11.25 -8.77 -0.65
N ILE A 29 -10.55 -8.57 0.47
CA ILE A 29 -10.50 -7.28 1.18
C ILE A 29 -9.07 -6.77 1.41
N SER A 30 -8.07 -7.57 1.07
CA SER A 30 -6.67 -7.25 1.32
C SER A 30 -5.75 -7.62 0.18
N GLU A 31 -4.72 -6.83 -0.01
CA GLU A 31 -3.70 -7.03 -1.04
C GLU A 31 -2.35 -6.63 -0.47
N ILE A 32 -1.42 -7.59 -0.45
CA ILE A 32 -0.08 -7.42 0.12
C ILE A 32 0.92 -7.63 -1.00
N PHE A 33 1.87 -6.72 -1.14
CA PHE A 33 2.98 -6.86 -2.07
C PHE A 33 4.27 -6.26 -1.49
N VAL A 34 5.41 -6.77 -1.95
CA VAL A 34 6.73 -6.40 -1.45
C VAL A 34 7.62 -5.99 -2.62
N LEU A 35 8.31 -4.86 -2.47
CA LEU A 35 9.32 -4.39 -3.40
C LEU A 35 10.72 -4.50 -2.76
N PRO A 36 11.68 -5.20 -3.39
CA PRO A 36 13.07 -5.18 -2.95
C PRO A 36 13.69 -3.79 -3.14
N PHE A 37 14.76 -3.50 -2.39
CA PHE A 37 15.43 -2.20 -2.45
C PHE A 37 15.86 -1.76 -3.86
N ASN A 38 16.23 -2.70 -4.73
CA ASN A 38 16.67 -2.38 -6.09
C ASN A 38 15.58 -1.65 -6.88
N ASP A 39 14.34 -2.06 -6.70
CA ASP A 39 13.18 -1.53 -7.41
C ASP A 39 12.85 -0.11 -6.94
N THR A 40 13.14 0.20 -5.68
CA THR A 40 12.98 1.56 -5.13
C THR A 40 14.02 2.55 -5.65
N ASN A 41 15.09 2.11 -6.32
CA ASN A 41 16.14 2.97 -6.87
C ASN A 41 15.86 3.44 -8.30
N ASN A 42 14.68 3.12 -8.84
CA ASN A 42 14.24 3.66 -10.11
C ASN A 42 14.05 5.18 -10.06
N ASP A 43 13.99 5.79 -11.25
CA ASP A 43 13.77 7.22 -11.42
C ASP A 43 12.30 7.56 -11.65
N ARG A 44 11.93 8.81 -11.38
CA ARG A 44 10.57 9.32 -11.48
C ARG A 44 9.90 9.07 -12.84
N ARG A 45 10.65 8.94 -13.94
CA ARG A 45 10.09 8.67 -15.28
C ARG A 45 9.82 7.19 -15.52
N ASN A 46 10.46 6.32 -14.76
CA ASN A 46 10.34 4.86 -14.87
C ASN A 46 10.12 4.24 -13.49
N PRO A 47 9.08 4.66 -12.73
CA PRO A 47 8.84 4.10 -11.41
C PRO A 47 8.44 2.63 -11.50
N VAL A 48 8.64 1.88 -10.41
CA VAL A 48 7.95 0.59 -10.28
C VAL A 48 6.51 0.87 -9.90
N GLU A 49 5.60 0.51 -10.78
CA GLU A 49 4.17 0.70 -10.60
C GLU A 49 3.50 -0.63 -10.25
N TYR A 50 2.74 -0.61 -9.15
CA TYR A 50 1.81 -1.68 -8.79
C TYR A 50 0.38 -1.25 -9.13
N VAL A 51 -0.22 -1.91 -10.12
CA VAL A 51 -1.60 -1.64 -10.55
C VAL A 51 -2.53 -2.62 -9.85
N PHE A 52 -3.60 -2.12 -9.24
CA PHE A 52 -4.63 -2.98 -8.65
C PHE A 52 -5.53 -3.57 -9.73
N ASP A 53 -5.96 -4.82 -9.55
CA ASP A 53 -6.88 -5.47 -10.50
C ASP A 53 -8.19 -4.68 -10.63
N ASP A 54 -8.71 -4.24 -9.48
CA ASP A 54 -9.84 -3.33 -9.36
C ASP A 54 -9.45 -2.14 -8.46
N PRO A 55 -9.86 -0.90 -8.81
CA PRO A 55 -9.61 0.26 -7.96
C PRO A 55 -10.19 0.10 -6.56
N LYS A 56 -9.48 0.61 -5.55
CA LYS A 56 -9.92 0.57 -4.15
C LYS A 56 -10.83 1.77 -3.87
N VAL A 57 -12.14 1.54 -3.95
CA VAL A 57 -13.17 2.59 -3.93
C VAL A 57 -13.57 2.99 -2.50
N ASN A 58 -13.82 4.28 -2.27
CA ASN A 58 -14.38 4.90 -1.06
C ASN A 58 -13.51 4.81 0.21
N ASN A 59 -13.31 3.58 0.72
CA ASN A 59 -12.73 3.32 2.03
C ASN A 59 -11.56 2.34 1.89
N TRP A 60 -10.37 2.84 2.19
CA TRP A 60 -9.15 2.04 2.11
C TRP A 60 -8.12 2.51 3.12
N ILE A 61 -7.23 1.59 3.47
CA ILE A 61 -6.09 1.80 4.34
C ILE A 61 -4.88 1.16 3.65
N ILE A 62 -3.82 1.93 3.45
CA ILE A 62 -2.55 1.46 2.94
C ILE A 62 -1.52 1.59 4.06
N SER A 63 -1.04 0.46 4.56
CA SER A 63 0.03 0.37 5.54
C SER A 63 1.35 0.07 4.84
N ILE A 64 2.37 0.88 5.13
CA ILE A 64 3.66 0.88 4.47
C ILE A 64 4.73 0.56 5.51
N TYR A 65 5.34 -0.61 5.35
CA TYR A 65 6.44 -1.09 6.18
C TYR A 65 7.75 -0.86 5.44
N ASN A 66 8.42 0.24 5.79
CA ASN A 66 9.70 0.60 5.20
C ASN A 66 10.86 -0.04 5.98
N ASN A 67 11.35 -1.17 5.48
CA ASN A 67 12.52 -1.88 6.00
C ASN A 67 13.75 -1.69 5.11
N LEU A 68 13.80 -0.58 4.34
CA LEU A 68 14.91 -0.27 3.45
C LEU A 68 16.11 0.25 4.24
N SER A 69 17.30 -0.11 3.77
CA SER A 69 18.57 0.45 4.23
C SER A 69 19.02 1.54 3.25
N TYR A 70 19.17 2.76 3.76
CA TYR A 70 19.49 3.94 2.95
C TYR A 70 20.98 4.26 2.95
N TYR A 71 21.51 4.66 1.80
CA TYR A 71 22.86 5.22 1.75
C TYR A 71 22.96 6.47 2.62
N ASN A 72 24.13 6.70 3.19
CA ASN A 72 24.43 7.85 4.02
C ASN A 72 24.54 9.14 3.18
N SER A 73 23.39 9.68 2.76
CA SER A 73 23.23 10.94 2.05
C SER A 73 21.94 11.61 2.50
N ASN A 74 21.94 12.95 2.54
CA ASN A 74 20.76 13.74 2.89
C ASN A 74 19.65 13.64 1.83
N ASP A 75 19.99 13.27 0.61
CA ASP A 75 19.06 13.16 -0.52
C ASP A 75 18.55 11.72 -0.75
N SER A 76 19.10 10.74 -0.01
CA SER A 76 18.63 9.35 -0.04
C SER A 76 17.18 9.31 0.42
N LYS A 77 16.27 8.92 -0.49
CA LYS A 77 14.84 8.89 -0.23
C LYS A 77 14.14 7.80 -1.02
N THR A 78 12.96 7.43 -0.54
CA THR A 78 11.96 6.65 -1.26
C THR A 78 10.71 7.48 -1.37
N ILE A 79 10.19 7.61 -2.59
CA ILE A 79 8.97 8.30 -2.92
C ILE A 79 7.92 7.26 -3.27
N ILE A 80 6.74 7.44 -2.70
CA ILE A 80 5.59 6.57 -2.89
C ILE A 80 4.47 7.47 -3.39
N LYS A 81 3.93 7.19 -4.58
CA LYS A 81 2.75 7.87 -5.10
C LYS A 81 1.58 6.91 -5.15
N ILE A 82 0.53 7.25 -4.42
CA ILE A 82 -0.76 6.56 -4.47
C ILE A 82 -1.60 7.34 -5.47
N LYS A 83 -1.99 6.72 -6.58
CA LYS A 83 -2.65 7.38 -7.72
C LYS A 83 -4.08 6.89 -7.87
N GLU A 84 -4.97 7.76 -8.31
CA GLU A 84 -6.24 7.31 -8.86
C GLU A 84 -6.05 6.62 -10.22
N ALA A 85 -7.01 5.78 -10.61
CA ALA A 85 -7.03 5.19 -11.94
C ALA A 85 -7.25 6.25 -13.03
N PRO A 86 -6.70 6.07 -14.25
CA PRO A 86 -7.00 6.94 -15.38
C PRO A 86 -8.52 7.05 -15.63
N PRO A 87 -9.04 8.23 -16.03
CA PRO A 87 -8.32 9.40 -16.52
C PRO A 87 -7.95 10.43 -15.43
N SER A 88 -8.08 10.11 -14.15
CA SER A 88 -7.76 11.05 -13.09
C SER A 88 -6.25 11.27 -12.95
N GLU A 89 -5.85 12.51 -12.63
CA GLU A 89 -4.47 12.87 -12.29
C GLU A 89 -4.28 13.08 -10.77
N LYS A 90 -5.28 12.74 -9.95
CA LYS A 90 -5.17 12.86 -8.50
C LYS A 90 -4.15 11.87 -7.96
N PHE A 91 -3.29 12.34 -7.07
CA PHE A 91 -2.36 11.48 -6.34
C PHE A 91 -2.01 12.02 -4.96
N ILE A 92 -1.58 11.12 -4.09
CA ILE A 92 -0.98 11.41 -2.80
C ILE A 92 0.48 10.96 -2.90
N GLU A 93 1.42 11.83 -2.54
CA GLU A 93 2.85 11.54 -2.59
C GLU A 93 3.44 11.60 -1.19
N LEU A 94 4.15 10.53 -0.81
CA LEU A 94 4.93 10.45 0.42
C LEU A 94 6.41 10.44 0.04
N MET A 95 7.21 11.30 0.67
CA MET A 95 8.67 11.26 0.55
C MET A 95 9.26 10.86 1.90
N LEU A 96 9.86 9.66 1.95
CA LEU A 96 10.52 9.11 3.13
C LEU A 96 12.03 9.20 2.91
N PHE A 97 12.70 10.09 3.64
CA PHE A 97 14.15 10.25 3.58
C PHE A 97 14.86 9.28 4.54
N GLY A 98 16.08 8.89 4.18
CA GLY A 98 16.90 7.94 4.94
C GLY A 98 17.36 8.44 6.31
N ASP A 99 18.15 7.60 6.98
CA ASP A 99 18.43 7.72 8.43
C ASP A 99 19.17 8.99 8.87
N GLN A 100 19.81 9.72 7.94
CA GLN A 100 20.48 10.99 8.26
C GLN A 100 19.51 12.06 8.76
N THR A 101 18.34 12.18 8.12
CA THR A 101 17.34 13.20 8.47
C THR A 101 16.05 12.57 8.95
N LYS A 102 15.69 11.40 8.43
CA LYS A 102 14.34 10.85 8.49
C LYS A 102 13.28 11.90 8.14
N ARG A 103 13.61 12.83 7.22
CA ARG A 103 12.66 13.84 6.74
C ARG A 103 11.43 13.14 6.15
N PHE A 104 10.26 13.71 6.39
CA PHE A 104 8.99 13.19 5.89
C PHE A 104 8.19 14.31 5.27
N ILE A 105 7.71 14.09 4.06
CA ILE A 105 6.89 15.04 3.31
C ILE A 105 5.65 14.30 2.83
N VAL A 106 4.50 14.95 2.98
CA VAL A 106 3.23 14.50 2.41
C VAL A 106 2.74 15.60 1.48
N SER A 107 2.49 15.24 0.23
CA SER A 107 1.93 16.12 -0.79
C SER A 107 0.70 15.48 -1.42
N VAL A 108 -0.17 16.32 -1.96
CA VAL A 108 -1.38 15.89 -2.66
C VAL A 108 -1.50 16.69 -3.95
N ASN A 109 -1.94 16.05 -5.02
CA ASN A 109 -2.36 16.69 -6.25
C ASN A 109 -3.86 16.45 -6.46
N THR A 110 -4.63 17.50 -6.66
CA THR A 110 -6.03 17.40 -7.09
C THR A 110 -6.30 18.30 -8.29
N ASN A 111 -7.38 18.03 -9.01
CA ASN A 111 -7.78 18.84 -10.17
C ASN A 111 -8.15 20.28 -9.77
N GLU A 112 -8.62 20.48 -8.53
CA GLU A 112 -9.07 21.76 -8.02
C GLU A 112 -7.91 22.64 -7.51
N THR A 113 -6.94 22.03 -6.81
CA THR A 113 -5.87 22.79 -6.13
C THR A 113 -4.50 22.61 -6.76
N GLY A 114 -4.33 21.65 -7.67
CA GLY A 114 -3.02 21.23 -8.15
C GLY A 114 -2.17 20.61 -7.04
N TYR A 115 -0.87 20.54 -7.28
CA TYR A 115 0.10 19.94 -6.36
C TYR A 115 0.39 20.87 -5.17
N MET A 116 0.09 20.39 -3.97
CA MET A 116 0.32 21.09 -2.71
C MET A 116 1.05 20.19 -1.71
N ARG A 117 2.03 20.77 -1.01
CA ARG A 117 2.67 20.12 0.13
C ARG A 117 1.82 20.33 1.38
N MET A 118 1.27 19.25 1.92
CA MET A 118 0.35 19.29 3.05
C MET A 118 1.06 19.19 4.40
N TYR A 119 2.17 18.45 4.45
CA TYR A 119 2.95 18.26 5.66
C TYR A 119 4.44 18.14 5.33
N GLU A 120 5.28 18.68 6.21
CA GLU A 120 6.72 18.53 6.14
C GLU A 120 7.33 18.53 7.54
N ASN A 121 8.23 17.57 7.79
CA ASN A 121 9.11 17.59 8.94
C ASN A 121 10.53 17.22 8.51
N ASN A 122 11.47 18.13 8.74
CA ASN A 122 12.85 18.03 8.27
C ASN A 122 13.75 17.13 9.11
N GLN A 123 13.34 16.75 10.33
CA GLN A 123 14.10 15.86 11.20
C GLN A 123 13.18 14.89 11.95
N ASN A 124 13.53 13.60 11.94
CA ASN A 124 12.76 12.55 12.62
C ASN A 124 11.26 12.60 12.25
N GLY A 125 10.98 12.85 10.98
CA GLY A 125 9.66 13.05 10.41
C GLY A 125 8.85 11.76 10.28
N TRP A 126 9.49 10.60 10.22
CA TRP A 126 8.85 9.28 10.20
C TRP A 126 9.61 8.27 11.06
N SER A 127 8.95 7.16 11.41
CA SER A 127 9.52 6.08 12.22
C SER A 127 9.19 4.70 11.66
N THR A 128 9.99 3.72 12.07
CA THR A 128 9.76 2.29 11.84
C THR A 128 9.12 1.60 13.05
N ASP A 129 8.75 2.33 14.11
CA ASP A 129 8.08 1.77 15.30
C ASP A 129 6.68 1.22 14.98
N GLY A 130 6.05 1.77 13.93
CA GLY A 130 4.83 1.29 13.31
C GLY A 130 4.83 1.63 11.82
N PRO A 131 3.88 1.11 11.04
CA PRO A 131 3.79 1.42 9.62
C PRO A 131 3.44 2.90 9.39
N VAL A 132 4.00 3.46 8.33
CA VAL A 132 3.44 4.69 7.74
C VAL A 132 2.11 4.29 7.12
N THR A 133 1.01 4.90 7.55
CA THR A 133 -0.32 4.53 7.06
C THR A 133 -0.98 5.71 6.40
N VAL A 134 -1.55 5.47 5.23
CA VAL A 134 -2.42 6.41 4.51
C VAL A 134 -3.80 5.79 4.48
N SER A 135 -4.82 6.51 4.93
CA SER A 135 -6.20 6.03 4.88
C SER A 135 -7.12 7.10 4.33
N HIS A 136 -8.13 6.65 3.60
CA HIS A 136 -9.21 7.50 3.14
C HIS A 136 -10.54 6.83 3.48
N ALA A 137 -11.50 7.64 3.91
CA ALA A 137 -12.89 7.24 3.97
C ALA A 137 -13.78 8.40 3.56
N ASN A 138 -14.88 8.15 2.84
CA ASN A 138 -15.73 9.18 2.25
C ASN A 138 -16.18 10.28 3.23
N VAL A 139 -16.45 9.92 4.50
CA VAL A 139 -16.90 10.87 5.53
C VAL A 139 -15.73 11.47 6.32
N GLN A 140 -14.62 10.74 6.44
CA GLN A 140 -13.51 11.12 7.32
C GLN A 140 -12.38 11.82 6.55
N GLY A 141 -12.36 11.77 5.22
CA GLY A 141 -11.30 12.31 4.38
C GLY A 141 -10.01 11.48 4.45
N LEU A 142 -8.93 12.07 3.95
CA LEU A 142 -7.58 11.51 3.99
C LEU A 142 -6.94 11.75 5.36
N SER A 143 -6.33 10.71 5.92
CA SER A 143 -5.48 10.75 7.11
C SER A 143 -4.13 10.08 6.82
N VAL A 144 -3.05 10.63 7.37
CA VAL A 144 -1.69 10.09 7.23
C VAL A 144 -1.01 10.02 8.59
N THR A 145 -0.44 8.86 8.91
CA THR A 145 0.44 8.64 10.06
C THR A 145 1.87 8.41 9.60
N ASN A 146 2.82 8.90 10.38
CA ASN A 146 4.25 8.77 10.12
C ASN A 146 4.90 7.57 10.83
N GLY A 147 4.11 6.59 11.28
CA GLY A 147 4.58 5.44 12.08
C GLY A 147 4.66 5.70 13.59
N LYS A 148 4.34 6.92 14.05
CA LYS A 148 4.22 7.27 15.49
C LYS A 148 2.93 7.99 15.83
N ARG A 149 2.50 8.91 14.97
CA ARG A 149 1.34 9.76 15.17
C ARG A 149 0.72 10.15 13.84
N ILE A 150 -0.53 10.58 13.90
CA ILE A 150 -1.20 11.22 12.77
C ILE A 150 -0.53 12.58 12.53
N VAL A 151 -0.14 12.85 11.28
CA VAL A 151 0.52 14.09 10.84
C VAL A 151 -0.33 14.91 9.88
N LEU A 152 -1.31 14.28 9.24
CA LEU A 152 -2.34 14.91 8.43
C LEU A 152 -3.66 14.21 8.77
N ASP A 153 -4.72 14.98 9.02
CA ASP A 153 -6.02 14.42 9.38
C ASP A 153 -7.15 15.15 8.67
N LYS A 154 -8.18 14.39 8.28
CA LYS A 154 -9.44 14.89 7.70
C LYS A 154 -9.28 15.81 6.49
N LEU A 155 -8.30 15.55 5.63
CA LEU A 155 -8.16 16.31 4.39
C LEU A 155 -9.23 15.85 3.38
N GLY A 156 -10.11 16.77 2.98
CA GLY A 156 -11.12 16.49 1.96
C GLY A 156 -10.53 16.44 0.55
N LEU A 157 -10.67 15.31 -0.13
CA LEU A 157 -10.19 15.11 -1.52
C LEU A 157 -11.32 14.98 -2.56
N ASN A 158 -12.58 15.14 -2.14
CA ASN A 158 -13.78 14.87 -2.94
C ASN A 158 -13.76 13.43 -3.53
N GLY A 159 -13.53 12.45 -2.66
CA GLY A 159 -13.30 11.06 -3.07
C GLY A 159 -11.86 10.80 -3.49
N PHE A 160 -11.41 9.57 -3.27
CA PHE A 160 -10.11 9.09 -3.73
C PHE A 160 -10.16 7.59 -3.98
N ASP A 161 -10.23 7.17 -5.24
CA ASP A 161 -10.31 5.76 -5.62
C ASP A 161 -8.95 5.26 -6.11
N VAL A 162 -8.25 4.46 -5.30
CA VAL A 162 -6.86 4.10 -5.59
C VAL A 162 -6.78 3.11 -6.76
N GLY A 163 -6.08 3.48 -7.84
CA GLY A 163 -5.85 2.63 -9.00
C GLY A 163 -4.46 1.99 -9.04
N SER A 164 -3.42 2.70 -8.57
CA SER A 164 -2.06 2.17 -8.52
C SER A 164 -1.17 2.84 -7.47
N ILE A 165 -0.04 2.20 -7.19
CA ILE A 165 1.02 2.73 -6.33
C ILE A 165 2.34 2.71 -7.11
N ASP A 166 2.95 3.89 -7.27
CA ASP A 166 4.30 4.02 -7.82
C ASP A 166 5.32 4.14 -6.71
N VAL A 167 6.48 3.49 -6.88
CA VAL A 167 7.61 3.59 -5.97
C VAL A 167 8.89 3.87 -6.75
N TYR A 168 9.64 4.88 -6.30
CA TYR A 168 10.92 5.27 -6.87
C TYR A 168 11.76 6.04 -5.85
N GLY A 169 13.02 6.33 -6.16
CA GLY A 169 13.95 6.94 -5.19
C GLY A 169 14.76 8.08 -5.78
N LYS A 170 14.79 8.17 -7.11
CA LYS A 170 15.56 9.17 -7.86
C LYS A 170 14.64 10.15 -8.59
N ASP A 171 15.02 11.41 -8.57
CA ASP A 171 14.34 12.44 -9.37
C ASP A 171 14.74 12.37 -10.85
N GLU A 172 15.98 11.91 -11.11
CA GLU A 172 16.59 11.74 -12.43
C GLU A 172 17.43 10.45 -12.48
N SER A 173 17.55 9.84 -13.65
CA SER A 173 18.28 8.57 -13.83
C SER A 173 19.78 8.64 -13.52
N SER A 174 20.37 9.84 -13.63
CA SER A 174 21.79 10.12 -13.32
C SER A 174 22.08 10.18 -11.81
N MET A 175 21.06 10.31 -10.98
CA MET A 175 21.22 10.41 -9.52
C MET A 175 21.74 9.08 -8.94
N PRO A 176 22.55 9.13 -7.87
CA PRO A 176 22.96 7.93 -7.16
C PRO A 176 21.75 7.20 -6.56
N ASN A 177 21.91 5.91 -6.31
CA ASN A 177 20.90 5.10 -5.62
C ASN A 177 20.67 5.64 -4.19
N SER A 178 19.42 5.58 -3.73
CA SER A 178 19.01 5.99 -2.39
C SER A 178 19.12 4.83 -1.38
N THR A 179 18.92 3.59 -1.83
CA THR A 179 18.88 2.39 -0.98
C THR A 179 19.87 1.34 -1.45
N TYR A 180 20.35 0.50 -0.51
CA TYR A 180 21.32 -0.56 -0.80
C TYR A 180 20.94 -1.94 -0.23
N GLY A 181 19.83 -2.02 0.50
CA GLY A 181 19.39 -3.26 1.13
C GLY A 181 17.97 -3.18 1.66
N GLY A 182 17.41 -4.33 2.03
CA GLY A 182 16.07 -4.45 2.60
C GLY A 182 14.95 -4.47 1.56
N SER A 183 13.74 -4.19 2.03
CA SER A 183 12.53 -4.16 1.21
C SER A 183 11.51 -3.18 1.78
N ILE A 184 10.55 -2.80 0.96
CA ILE A 184 9.35 -2.08 1.37
C ILE A 184 8.13 -2.95 1.10
N GLN A 185 7.27 -3.08 2.11
CA GLN A 185 6.05 -3.87 2.02
C GLN A 185 4.84 -2.95 2.11
N PHE A 186 3.85 -3.24 1.27
CA PHE A 186 2.55 -2.59 1.26
C PHE A 186 1.49 -3.60 1.68
N GLU A 187 0.64 -3.20 2.61
CA GLU A 187 -0.58 -3.90 2.97
C GLU A 187 -1.76 -2.96 2.71
N VAL A 188 -2.58 -3.33 1.74
CA VAL A 188 -3.75 -2.56 1.32
C VAL A 188 -4.97 -3.28 1.84
N LEU A 189 -5.78 -2.58 2.62
CA LEU A 189 -7.09 -3.02 3.06
C LEU A 189 -8.13 -2.14 2.39
N SER A 190 -9.10 -2.76 1.74
CA SER A 190 -10.14 -2.06 0.99
C SER A 190 -11.42 -2.87 1.02
N GLY A 191 -12.56 -2.19 1.05
CA GLY A 191 -13.84 -2.86 0.89
C GLY A 191 -14.97 -2.16 1.63
N ASN A 192 -16.19 -2.59 1.30
CA ASN A 192 -17.36 -2.19 2.04
C ASN A 192 -17.49 -3.06 3.28
N LEU A 193 -17.27 -2.48 4.46
CA LEU A 193 -17.42 -3.20 5.73
C LEU A 193 -18.81 -3.88 5.85
N SER A 194 -19.85 -3.39 5.16
CA SER A 194 -21.18 -4.01 5.16
C SER A 194 -21.24 -5.39 4.50
N GLU A 195 -20.25 -5.76 3.68
CA GLU A 195 -20.16 -7.07 3.02
C GLU A 195 -19.28 -8.05 3.80
N SER A 196 -18.62 -7.59 4.86
CA SER A 196 -17.86 -8.47 5.75
C SER A 196 -18.79 -9.26 6.66
N ILE A 197 -18.51 -10.55 6.88
CA ILE A 197 -19.18 -11.38 7.91
C ILE A 197 -19.15 -10.69 9.28
N LEU A 198 -18.12 -9.88 9.56
CA LEU A 198 -18.00 -9.13 10.80
C LEU A 198 -19.16 -8.15 11.02
N TYR A 199 -19.74 -7.58 9.95
CA TYR A 199 -20.88 -6.67 10.04
C TYR A 199 -22.16 -7.37 10.51
N TYR A 200 -22.32 -8.65 10.17
CA TYR A 200 -23.45 -9.46 10.61
C TYR A 200 -23.23 -10.10 11.99
N MET A 201 -22.04 -10.00 12.59
CA MET A 201 -21.74 -10.60 13.90
C MET A 201 -22.72 -10.18 15.00
N PRO A 202 -23.15 -8.90 15.13
CA PRO A 202 -24.18 -8.54 16.11
C PRO A 202 -25.49 -9.30 15.91
N LEU A 203 -25.91 -9.52 14.66
CA LEU A 203 -27.14 -10.24 14.34
C LEU A 203 -26.98 -11.75 14.57
N VAL A 204 -25.84 -12.33 14.20
CA VAL A 204 -25.49 -13.73 14.50
C VAL A 204 -25.46 -13.97 16.01
N MET A 205 -24.91 -13.05 16.79
CA MET A 205 -24.92 -13.09 18.26
C MET A 205 -26.34 -13.07 18.82
N ILE A 206 -27.20 -12.18 18.31
CA ILE A 206 -28.62 -12.12 18.73
C ILE A 206 -29.34 -13.44 18.44
N VAL A 207 -29.16 -14.01 17.23
CA VAL A 207 -29.77 -15.28 16.85
C VAL A 207 -29.20 -16.43 17.69
N GLY A 208 -27.88 -16.46 17.92
CA GLY A 208 -27.23 -17.51 18.70
C GLY A 208 -27.65 -17.48 20.17
N VAL A 209 -27.62 -16.31 20.81
CA VAL A 209 -28.05 -16.16 22.21
C VAL A 209 -29.55 -16.37 22.34
N GLY A 210 -30.36 -15.73 21.48
CA GLY A 210 -31.80 -15.87 21.49
C GLY A 210 -32.27 -17.29 21.23
N GLY A 211 -31.69 -17.96 20.23
CA GLY A 211 -31.94 -19.37 19.92
C GLY A 211 -31.58 -20.29 21.08
N THR A 212 -30.45 -20.05 21.74
CA THR A 212 -30.03 -20.80 22.94
C THR A 212 -31.04 -20.64 24.08
N VAL A 213 -31.49 -19.42 24.37
CA VAL A 213 -32.47 -19.14 25.43
C VAL A 213 -33.81 -19.81 25.11
N ILE A 214 -34.29 -19.71 23.87
CA ILE A 214 -35.54 -20.37 23.43
C ILE A 214 -35.42 -21.88 23.57
N PHE A 215 -34.30 -22.46 23.11
CA PHE A 215 -34.03 -23.89 23.24
C PHE A 215 -34.05 -24.34 24.71
N LEU A 216 -33.36 -23.62 25.60
CA LEU A 216 -33.35 -23.90 27.04
C LEU A 216 -34.74 -23.77 27.67
N LEU A 217 -35.54 -22.78 27.27
CA LEU A 217 -36.92 -22.62 27.77
C LEU A 217 -37.83 -23.77 27.35
N PHE A 218 -37.75 -24.21 26.09
CA PHE A 218 -38.52 -25.37 25.61
C PHE A 218 -38.07 -26.67 26.27
N TRP A 219 -36.77 -26.83 26.51
CA TRP A 219 -36.24 -28.03 27.15
C TRP A 219 -36.59 -28.08 28.64
N LYS A 220 -36.53 -26.95 29.36
CA LYS A 220 -36.97 -26.83 30.75
C LYS A 220 -38.47 -27.09 30.94
N LYS A 221 -39.30 -26.82 29.93
CA LYS A 221 -40.76 -27.05 30.01
C LYS A 221 -41.15 -28.52 29.78
N ARG A 222 -40.23 -29.36 29.28
CA ARG A 222 -40.45 -30.80 29.05
C ARG A 222 -39.96 -31.69 30.20
N ASN A 223 -39.20 -31.14 31.15
CA ASN A 223 -38.88 -31.74 32.45
C ASN A 223 -39.71 -31.07 33.55
#